data_AF-A0A382YB37-F1
#
_entry.id   AF-A0A382YB37-F1
#
_cell.length_a   1.000
_cell.length_b   1.000
_cell.length_c   1.000
_cell.angle_alpha   90.00
_cell.angle_beta   90.00
_cell.angle_gamma   90.00
#
_symmetry.space_group_name_H-M   'P 1'
#
loop_
_entity.id
_entity.type
_entity.pdbx_description
1 polymer ?
#
loop_
_entity_poly.entity_id
_entity_poly.type
_entity_poly.pdbx_seq_one_letter_code
_entity_poly.pdbx_strand_id
1 'polypeptide(L)'
;MKKDVAIYVASGGDIVGDRLLSVLRDRGYSNLLNGKTPQPDALDSRNLAEYFGDAQPEYVFLTAGKSGGIQANQETPADLMLDNLQVACNV
;
A
#
# COMPACT_ATOMS: atom_id res chain seq x y z
N MET A 1 2.68 -18.61 0.04
CA MET A 1 3.69 -17.72 -0.58
C MET A 1 5.07 -18.30 -0.33
N LYS A 2 5.90 -18.46 -1.37
CA LYS A 2 7.33 -18.80 -1.17
C LYS A 2 8.03 -17.61 -0.49
N LYS A 3 9.21 -17.82 0.12
CA LYS A 3 9.88 -16.79 0.93
C LYS A 3 10.61 -15.72 0.12
N ASP A 4 10.91 -16.06 -1.13
CA ASP A 4 11.62 -15.27 -2.13
C ASP A 4 10.69 -14.52 -3.09
N VAL A 5 9.36 -14.70 -2.98
CA VAL A 5 8.40 -14.00 -3.85
C VAL A 5 8.47 -12.49 -3.65
N ALA A 6 8.31 -11.75 -4.74
CA ALA A 6 8.28 -10.29 -4.70
C ALA A 6 7.00 -9.78 -4.04
N ILE A 7 7.13 -9.07 -2.91
CA ILE A 7 5.99 -8.54 -2.14
C ILE A 7 6.08 -7.02 -2.07
N TYR A 8 5.00 -6.35 -2.42
CA TYR A 8 4.80 -4.92 -2.19
C TYR A 8 3.73 -4.70 -1.13
N VAL A 9 4.00 -3.82 -0.17
CA VAL A 9 3.01 -3.36 0.83
C VAL A 9 2.65 -1.92 0.53
N ALA A 10 1.49 -1.66 -0.06
CA ALA A 10 1.00 -0.30 -0.29
C ALA A 10 0.43 0.25 1.01
N SER A 11 1.24 0.95 1.83
CA SER A 11 0.85 1.39 3.18
C SER A 11 0.56 2.87 3.37
N GLY A 12 0.93 3.75 2.42
CA GLY A 12 0.81 5.20 2.64
C GLY A 12 1.52 5.71 3.90
N GLY A 13 2.46 4.94 4.48
CA GLY A 13 3.14 5.27 5.74
C GLY A 13 2.33 5.00 7.01
N ASP A 14 1.28 4.17 6.95
CA ASP A 14 0.48 3.81 8.12
C ASP A 14 1.14 2.72 9.01
N ILE A 15 0.73 2.68 10.29
CA ILE A 15 1.25 1.74 11.29
C ILE A 15 0.96 0.27 10.97
N VAL A 16 -0.12 -0.01 10.27
CA VAL A 16 -0.54 -1.38 9.89
C VAL A 16 0.44 -1.93 8.87
N GLY A 17 0.77 -1.14 7.84
CA GLY A 17 1.74 -1.50 6.82
C GLY A 17 3.15 -1.64 7.37
N ASP A 18 3.60 -0.73 8.23
CA ASP A 18 4.90 -0.84 8.90
C ASP A 18 5.00 -2.12 9.74
N ARG A 19 3.92 -2.44 10.48
CA ARG A 19 3.88 -3.66 11.28
C ARG A 19 3.82 -4.90 10.40
N LEU A 20 3.09 -4.87 9.30
CA LEU A 20 3.03 -5.96 8.33
C LEU A 20 4.41 -6.22 7.73
N LEU A 21 5.14 -5.17 7.34
CA LEU A 21 6.52 -5.29 6.86
C LEU A 21 7.44 -5.92 7.91
N SER A 22 7.35 -5.49 9.18
CA SER A 22 8.09 -6.12 10.29
C SER A 22 7.76 -7.61 10.38
N VAL A 23 6.47 -7.98 10.38
CA VAL A 23 6.03 -9.38 10.49
C VAL A 23 6.49 -10.22 9.29
N LEU A 24 6.48 -9.66 8.08
CA LEU A 24 6.98 -10.34 6.89
C LEU A 24 8.49 -10.59 6.99
N ARG A 25 9.27 -9.61 7.45
CA ARG A 25 10.71 -9.79 7.70
C ARG A 25 10.96 -10.86 8.76
N ASP A 26 10.26 -10.80 9.90
CA ASP A 26 10.40 -11.75 11.00
C ASP A 26 10.02 -13.18 10.58
N ARG A 27 9.08 -13.31 9.63
CA ARG A 27 8.69 -14.60 9.03
C ARG A 27 9.62 -15.06 7.91
N GLY A 28 10.70 -14.35 7.63
CA GLY A 28 11.74 -14.73 6.66
C GLY A 28 11.39 -14.43 5.20
N TYR A 29 10.50 -13.48 4.91
CA TYR A 29 10.32 -13.00 3.55
C TYR A 29 11.45 -12.03 3.18
N SER A 30 12.18 -12.34 2.11
CA SER A 30 13.42 -11.64 1.75
C SER A 30 13.25 -10.60 0.64
N ASN A 31 12.22 -10.74 -0.19
CA ASN A 31 12.03 -9.90 -1.37
C ASN A 31 10.89 -8.89 -1.17
N LEU A 32 11.11 -7.94 -0.26
CA LEU A 32 10.16 -6.85 0.02
C LEU A 32 10.53 -5.61 -0.82
N LEU A 33 9.61 -5.16 -1.68
CA LEU A 33 9.84 -4.10 -2.65
C LEU A 33 9.82 -2.68 -2.03
N ASN A 34 9.40 -2.58 -0.77
CA ASN A 34 9.25 -1.32 -0.01
C ASN A 34 10.57 -0.62 0.38
N GLY A 35 11.72 -1.20 0.06
CA GLY A 35 13.04 -0.60 0.35
C GLY A 35 13.52 0.42 -0.69
N LYS A 36 12.85 0.54 -1.84
CA LYS A 36 13.22 1.47 -2.93
C LYS A 36 12.50 2.81 -2.73
N THR A 37 13.25 3.88 -2.46
CA THR A 37 12.70 5.24 -2.35
C THR A 37 12.85 5.95 -3.70
N PRO A 38 11.88 6.77 -4.15
CA PRO A 38 10.56 7.00 -3.57
C PRO A 38 9.59 5.83 -3.82
N GLN A 39 8.73 5.56 -2.84
CA GLN A 39 7.58 4.66 -3.01
C GLN A 39 6.50 5.39 -3.81
N PRO A 40 5.71 4.68 -4.65
CA PRO A 40 4.67 5.32 -5.42
C PRO A 40 3.51 5.78 -4.54
N ASP A 41 2.89 6.90 -4.89
CA ASP A 41 1.63 7.33 -4.30
C ASP A 41 0.49 6.46 -4.84
N ALA A 42 -0.29 5.84 -3.96
CA ALA A 42 -1.41 4.97 -4.35
C ALA A 42 -2.57 5.75 -5.01
N LEU A 43 -2.63 7.09 -4.82
CA LEU A 43 -3.59 7.94 -5.53
C LEU A 43 -3.11 8.32 -6.94
N ASP A 44 -1.80 8.26 -7.23
CA ASP A 44 -1.24 8.50 -8.56
C ASP A 44 -1.16 7.20 -9.36
N SER A 45 -2.23 6.89 -10.08
CA SER A 45 -2.34 5.66 -10.87
C SER A 45 -1.25 5.51 -11.93
N ARG A 46 -0.73 6.63 -12.47
CA ARG A 46 0.33 6.60 -13.49
C ARG A 46 1.66 6.23 -12.84
N ASN A 47 2.01 6.90 -11.75
CA ASN A 47 3.24 6.61 -11.04
C ASN A 47 3.24 5.17 -10.49
N LEU A 48 2.09 4.70 -9.98
CA LEU A 48 1.94 3.32 -9.52
C LEU A 48 2.06 2.31 -10.66
N ALA A 49 1.47 2.59 -11.83
CA ALA A 49 1.58 1.71 -12.99
C ALA A 49 3.03 1.61 -13.50
N GLU A 50 3.77 2.72 -13.55
CA GLU A 50 5.20 2.73 -13.88
C GLU A 50 6.00 1.91 -12.87
N TYR A 51 5.75 2.08 -11.57
CA TYR A 51 6.38 1.29 -10.52
C TYR A 51 6.08 -0.21 -10.63
N PHE A 52 4.83 -0.61 -10.88
CA PHE A 52 4.48 -2.02 -11.07
C PHE A 52 5.04 -2.62 -12.35
N GLY A 53 5.18 -1.81 -13.42
CA GLY A 53 5.87 -2.21 -14.65
C GLY A 53 7.30 -2.66 -14.40
N ASP A 54 8.04 -1.91 -13.56
CA ASP A 54 9.44 -2.21 -13.24
C ASP A 54 9.60 -3.22 -12.10
N ALA A 55 8.78 -3.10 -11.05
CA ALA A 55 8.94 -3.87 -9.82
C ALA A 55 8.30 -5.26 -9.88
N GLN A 56 7.26 -5.43 -10.72
CA GLN A 56 6.55 -6.69 -10.98
C GLN A 56 6.28 -7.51 -9.70
N PRO A 57 5.53 -6.96 -8.72
CA PRO A 57 5.19 -7.71 -7.51
C PRO A 57 4.35 -8.95 -7.82
N GLU A 58 4.65 -10.07 -7.16
CA GLU A 58 3.80 -11.27 -7.20
C GLU A 58 2.62 -11.14 -6.23
N TYR A 59 2.81 -10.37 -5.15
CA TYR A 59 1.80 -10.11 -4.15
C TYR A 59 1.81 -8.66 -3.73
N VAL A 60 0.61 -8.08 -3.63
CA VAL A 60 0.40 -6.74 -3.08
C VAL A 60 -0.49 -6.84 -1.84
N PHE A 61 -0.04 -6.24 -0.73
CA PHE A 61 -0.86 -5.99 0.44
C PHE A 61 -1.25 -4.52 0.48
N LEU A 62 -2.54 -4.24 0.38
CA LEU A 62 -3.07 -2.88 0.45
C LEU A 62 -3.51 -2.55 1.87
N THR A 63 -2.80 -1.64 2.53
CA THR A 63 -3.23 -1.04 3.81
C THR A 63 -3.46 0.47 3.69
N ALA A 64 -2.94 1.10 2.64
CA ALA A 64 -3.13 2.50 2.33
C ALA A 64 -4.62 2.82 2.20
N GLY A 65 -5.00 3.92 2.84
CA GLY A 65 -6.36 4.45 2.83
C GLY A 65 -6.46 5.59 3.83
N LYS A 66 -7.43 6.49 3.61
CA LYS A 66 -7.70 7.55 4.55
C LYS A 66 -8.65 7.07 5.63
N SER A 67 -8.24 7.31 6.87
CA SER A 67 -9.07 7.19 8.07
C SER A 67 -8.99 8.50 8.84
N GLY A 68 -10.13 9.02 9.29
CA GLY A 68 -10.19 10.28 10.05
C GLY A 68 -11.03 10.22 11.33
N GLY A 69 -11.38 9.01 11.79
CA GLY A 69 -12.23 8.81 12.97
C GLY A 69 -13.69 9.21 12.76
N ILE A 70 -14.50 9.18 13.82
CA ILE A 70 -15.95 9.38 13.74
C ILE A 70 -16.30 10.75 13.14
N GLN A 71 -15.60 11.81 13.57
CA GLN A 71 -15.85 13.18 13.11
C GLN A 71 -15.60 13.35 11.61
N ALA A 72 -14.45 12.92 11.09
CA ALA A 72 -14.16 13.07 9.66
C ALA A 72 -15.11 12.24 8.78
N ASN A 73 -15.53 11.06 9.26
CA ASN A 73 -16.55 10.26 8.57
C ASN A 73 -17.92 10.96 8.50
N GLN A 74 -18.20 11.91 9.39
CA GLN A 74 -19.42 12.71 9.36
C GLN A 74 -19.25 14.00 8.53
N GLU A 75 -18.08 14.64 8.63
CA GLU A 75 -17.80 15.92 7.96
C GLU A 75 -17.51 15.76 6.47
N THR A 76 -16.73 14.75 6.08
CA THR A 76 -16.27 14.55 4.69
C THR A 76 -16.41 13.09 4.20
N PRO A 77 -17.59 12.45 4.33
CA PRO A 77 -17.77 11.04 3.98
C PRO A 77 -17.50 10.74 2.49
N ALA A 78 -17.88 11.67 1.60
CA ALA A 78 -17.72 11.49 0.16
C ALA A 78 -16.24 11.49 -0.25
N ASP A 79 -15.45 12.42 0.30
CA ASP A 79 -14.01 12.53 0.01
C ASP A 79 -13.27 11.30 0.54
N LEU A 80 -13.58 10.87 1.77
CA LEU A 80 -13.00 9.66 2.35
C LEU A 80 -13.33 8.41 1.53
N MET A 81 -14.57 8.29 1.07
CA MET A 81 -14.96 7.16 0.21
C MET A 81 -14.27 7.22 -1.15
N LEU A 82 -14.22 8.41 -1.78
CA LEU A 82 -13.59 8.58 -3.09
C LEU A 82 -12.10 8.23 -3.04
N ASP A 83 -11.37 8.76 -2.07
CA ASP A 83 -9.94 8.48 -1.92
C ASP A 83 -9.67 6.98 -1.69
N ASN A 84 -10.46 6.34 -0.82
CA ASN A 84 -10.31 4.92 -0.53
C ASN A 84 -10.66 4.04 -1.74
N LEU A 85 -11.70 4.40 -2.50
CA LEU A 85 -12.05 3.70 -3.74
C LEU A 85 -10.99 3.88 -4.82
N GLN A 86 -10.42 5.08 -4.95
CA GLN A 86 -9.34 5.34 -5.90
C GLN A 86 -8.12 4.49 -5.59
N VAL A 87 -7.68 4.48 -4.33
CA VAL A 87 -6.57 3.64 -3.88
C VAL A 87 -6.84 2.15 -4.16
N ALA A 88 -8.04 1.65 -3.87
CA ALA A 88 -8.41 0.26 -4.12
C ALA A 88 -8.53 -0.10 -5.62
N CYS A 89 -8.90 0.85 -6.48
CA CYS A 89 -9.00 0.64 -7.92
C CYS A 89 -7.66 0.76 -8.65
N ASN A 90 -6.71 1.53 -8.10
CA ASN A 90 -5.40 1.74 -8.71
C ASN A 90 -4.46 0.54 -8.47
N VAL A 91 -4.64 -0.17 -7.37
CA VAL A 91 -3.79 -1.30 -6.90
C VAL A 91 -4.36 -2.64 -7.38
#